data_AF-A0A257W433-F1
#
_entry.id   AF-A0A257W433-F1
#
_cell.length_a   1.000
_cell.length_b   1.000
_cell.length_c   1.000
_cell.angle_alpha   90.00
_cell.angle_beta   90.00
_cell.angle_gamma   90.00
#
_symmetry.space_group_name_H-M   'P 1'
#
loop_
_entity.id
_entity.type
_entity.pdbx_description
1 polymer ?
#
loop_
_entity_poly.entity_id
_entity_poly.type
_entity_poly.pdbx_seq_one_letter_code
_entity_poly.pdbx_strand_id
1 'polypeptide(L)'
;MQKLPAGSVDLAFADPPFNIGYDYDVYDDDRHPNQYLDWCKQWIAGVHRALKDDGTFWLAIGDEYAAELKVIAQREIGFRC
;
A
#
# COMPACT_ATOMS: atom_id res chain seq x y z
N MET A 1 -1.48 9.02 -6.88
CA MET A 1 -0.33 8.70 -7.76
C MET A 1 -0.72 8.64 -9.25
N GLN A 2 -1.08 9.75 -9.90
CA GLN A 2 -1.39 9.75 -11.35
C GLN A 2 -0.41 10.57 -12.20
N LYS A 3 0.64 11.15 -11.60
CA LYS A 3 1.59 12.02 -12.31
C LYS A 3 2.83 11.28 -12.84
N LEU A 4 3.15 10.10 -12.32
CA LEU A 4 4.30 9.30 -12.76
C LEU A 4 3.91 8.40 -13.95
N PRO A 5 4.74 8.32 -15.00
CA PRO A 5 4.56 7.35 -16.07
C PRO A 5 4.51 5.92 -15.54
N ALA A 6 3.79 5.04 -16.23
CA ALA A 6 3.82 3.62 -15.91
C ALA A 6 5.22 3.04 -16.18
N GLY A 7 5.66 2.04 -15.40
CA GLY A 7 6.96 1.40 -15.62
C GLY A 7 8.17 2.33 -15.47
N SER A 8 8.07 3.39 -14.66
CA SER A 8 9.13 4.39 -14.52
C SER A 8 9.90 4.31 -13.20
N VAL A 9 9.43 3.49 -12.25
CA VAL A 9 9.98 3.37 -10.90
C VAL A 9 10.66 2.01 -10.73
N ASP A 10 11.91 2.02 -10.26
CA ASP A 10 12.66 0.80 -9.92
C ASP A 10 12.32 0.29 -8.51
N LEU A 11 12.10 1.21 -7.56
CA LEU A 11 11.86 0.88 -6.16
C LEU A 11 10.80 1.82 -5.57
N ALA A 12 9.81 1.23 -4.92
CA ALA A 12 8.86 1.95 -4.09
C ALA A 12 8.97 1.46 -2.64
N PHE A 13 8.93 2.40 -1.70
CA PHE A 13 8.83 2.14 -0.28
C PHE A 13 7.63 2.93 0.27
N ALA A 14 6.81 2.29 1.08
CA ALA A 14 5.69 2.93 1.76
C ALA A 14 5.65 2.55 3.24
N ASP A 15 5.36 3.55 4.05
CA ASP A 15 5.17 3.46 5.50
C ASP A 15 3.88 4.23 5.84
N PRO A 16 2.70 3.64 5.55
CA PRO A 16 1.41 4.26 5.85
C PRO A 16 1.17 4.31 7.37
N PRO A 17 0.19 5.10 7.86
CA PRO A 17 -0.32 4.95 9.21
C PRO A 17 -0.87 3.52 9.41
N PHE A 18 -0.58 2.89 10.55
CA PHE A 18 -0.85 1.46 10.75
C PHE A 18 -2.30 1.14 11.13
N ASN A 19 -3.13 2.17 11.34
CA ASN A 19 -4.52 2.05 11.77
C ASN A 19 -4.65 1.35 13.13
N ILE A 20 -3.83 1.78 14.09
CA ILE A 20 -3.72 1.22 15.45
C ILE A 20 -4.17 2.21 16.54
N GLY A 21 -4.82 3.31 16.14
CA GLY A 21 -5.26 4.37 17.05
C GLY A 21 -4.12 5.26 17.53
N TYR A 22 -3.03 5.38 16.77
CA TYR A 22 -1.96 6.31 17.12
C TYR A 22 -2.38 7.76 16.89
N ASP A 23 -2.13 8.63 17.86
CA ASP A 23 -2.50 10.04 17.79
C ASP A 23 -1.50 10.81 16.90
N TYR A 24 -1.83 10.96 15.62
CA TYR A 24 -1.11 11.84 14.70
C TYR A 24 -1.74 13.24 14.70
N ASP A 25 -0.91 14.28 14.53
CA ASP A 25 -1.38 15.68 14.52
C ASP A 25 -2.44 15.98 13.45
N VAL A 26 -2.46 15.23 12.34
CA VAL A 26 -3.26 15.53 11.14
C VAL A 26 -3.99 14.32 10.55
N TYR A 27 -3.87 13.14 11.16
CA TYR A 27 -4.43 11.91 10.61
C TYR A 27 -5.17 11.09 11.66
N ASP A 28 -6.40 10.72 11.34
CA ASP A 28 -7.21 9.80 12.13
C ASP A 28 -6.79 8.36 11.82
N ASP A 29 -6.06 7.76 12.76
CA ASP A 29 -5.51 6.40 12.70
C ASP A 29 -6.44 5.35 13.33
N ASP A 30 -7.74 5.60 13.39
CA ASP A 30 -8.76 4.64 13.85
C ASP A 30 -9.90 4.50 12.83
N ARG A 31 -9.53 4.23 11.57
CA ARG A 31 -10.51 3.98 10.51
C ARG A 31 -11.09 2.59 10.66
N HIS A 32 -12.35 2.44 10.26
CA HIS A 32 -12.96 1.12 10.14
C HIS A 32 -12.11 0.22 9.22
N PRO A 33 -11.81 -1.04 9.60
CA PRO A 33 -10.83 -1.89 8.89
C PRO A 33 -11.04 -1.96 7.37
N ASN A 34 -12.27 -2.17 6.91
CA ASN A 34 -12.58 -2.22 5.47
C ASN A 34 -12.25 -0.90 4.75
N GLN A 35 -12.47 0.25 5.39
CA GLN A 35 -12.16 1.55 4.79
C GLN A 35 -10.64 1.76 4.70
N TYR A 36 -9.89 1.30 5.71
CA TYR A 36 -8.44 1.31 5.68
C TYR A 36 -7.89 0.41 4.56
N LEU A 37 -8.39 -0.82 4.44
CA LEU A 37 -7.99 -1.76 3.38
C LEU A 37 -8.34 -1.25 1.98
N ASP A 38 -9.53 -0.66 1.79
CA ASP A 38 -9.93 -0.05 0.52
C ASP A 38 -9.03 1.13 0.14
N TRP A 39 -8.67 1.96 1.12
CA TRP A 39 -7.72 3.05 0.92
C TRP A 39 -6.33 2.53 0.54
N CYS A 40 -5.85 1.49 1.24
CA CYS A 40 -4.59 0.82 0.94
C CYS A 40 -4.54 0.25 -0.47
N LYS A 41 -5.58 -0.49 -0.85
CA LYS A 41 -5.73 -1.05 -2.19
C LYS A 41 -5.58 -0.01 -3.30
N GLN A 42 -6.18 1.17 -3.13
CA GLN A 42 -6.11 2.25 -4.12
C GLN A 42 -4.68 2.73 -4.37
N TRP A 43 -3.90 3.00 -3.32
CA TRP A 43 -2.55 3.50 -3.51
C TRP A 43 -1.56 2.39 -3.87
N ILE A 44 -1.73 1.16 -3.37
CA ILE A 44 -0.91 0.00 -3.77
C ILE A 44 -1.08 -0.29 -5.27
N ALA A 45 -2.28 -0.17 -5.81
CA ALA A 45 -2.51 -0.30 -7.26
C ALA A 45 -1.80 0.80 -8.06
N GLY A 46 -1.72 2.01 -7.50
CA GLY A 46 -0.93 3.11 -8.05
C GLY A 46 0.57 2.83 -8.06
N VAL A 47 1.09 2.21 -6.99
CA VAL A 47 2.49 1.75 -6.91
C VAL A 47 2.76 0.68 -7.96
N HIS A 48 1.90 -0.34 -8.06
CA HIS A 48 2.03 -1.41 -9.05
C HIS A 48 2.13 -0.87 -10.48
N ARG A 49 1.28 0.10 -10.85
CA ARG A 49 1.33 0.74 -12.17
C ARG A 49 2.63 1.50 -12.42
N ALA A 50 3.16 2.17 -11.40
CA ALA A 50 4.34 3.02 -11.52
C ALA A 50 5.64 2.20 -11.62
N LEU A 51 5.67 1.02 -10.99
CA LEU A 51 6.82 0.11 -11.02
C LEU A 51 7.06 -0.47 -12.41
N LYS A 52 8.34 -0.67 -12.72
CA LYS A 52 8.79 -1.53 -13.82
C LYS A 52 8.38 -2.98 -13.55
N ASP A 53 8.40 -3.81 -14.59
CA ASP A 53 8.11 -5.24 -14.48
C ASP A 53 9.09 -5.97 -13.53
N ASP A 54 10.31 -5.45 -13.39
CA ASP A 54 11.36 -5.92 -12.46
C ASP A 54 11.54 -5.02 -11.23
N GLY A 55 10.63 -4.05 -11.03
CA GLY A 55 10.66 -3.14 -9.90
C GLY A 55 10.28 -3.82 -8.58
N THR A 56 10.76 -3.25 -7.47
CA THR A 56 10.51 -3.78 -6.13
C THR A 56 9.62 -2.86 -5.31
N PHE A 57 8.69 -3.44 -4.53
CA PHE A 57 7.86 -2.72 -3.57
C PHE A 57 8.11 -3.23 -2.14
N TRP A 58 8.44 -2.31 -1.24
CA TRP A 58 8.56 -2.55 0.19
C TRP A 58 7.47 -1.82 0.95
N LEU A 59 6.77 -2.54 1.82
CA LEU A 59 5.72 -2.01 2.67
C LEU A 59 6.08 -2.26 4.13
N ALA A 60 6.24 -1.20 4.90
CA ALA A 60 6.30 -1.26 6.36
C ALA A 60 4.87 -1.20 6.90
N ILE A 61 4.47 -2.19 7.70
CA ILE A 61 3.14 -2.25 8.32
C ILE A 61 3.20 -3.12 9.58
N GLY A 62 2.27 -2.89 10.51
CA GLY A 62 2.03 -3.77 11.66
C GLY A 62 1.48 -5.14 11.28
N ASP A 63 1.55 -6.09 12.22
CA ASP A 63 1.08 -7.47 12.05
C ASP A 63 -0.44 -7.53 11.80
N GLU A 64 -1.17 -6.53 12.31
CA GLU A 64 -2.63 -6.40 12.27
C GLU A 64 -3.22 -6.40 10.85
N TYR A 65 -2.45 -5.94 9.85
CA TYR A 65 -2.89 -5.85 8.45
C TYR A 65 -1.91 -6.48 7.46
N ALA A 66 -0.81 -7.06 7.93
CA ALA A 66 0.23 -7.61 7.06
C ALA A 66 -0.33 -8.71 6.14
N ALA A 67 -1.18 -9.59 6.67
CA ALA A 67 -1.78 -10.69 5.90
C ALA A 67 -2.77 -10.18 4.84
N GLU A 68 -3.67 -9.28 5.22
CA GLU A 68 -4.70 -8.70 4.36
C GLU A 68 -4.06 -7.93 3.20
N LEU A 69 -3.09 -7.07 3.50
CA LEU A 69 -2.40 -6.27 2.47
C LEU A 69 -1.57 -7.17 1.54
N LYS A 70 -0.99 -8.26 2.05
CA LYS A 70 -0.33 -9.27 1.22
C LYS A 70 -1.30 -9.94 0.26
N VAL A 71 -2.48 -10.34 0.74
CA VAL A 71 -3.52 -10.96 -0.08
C VAL A 71 -4.03 -10.00 -1.14
N ILE A 72 -4.34 -8.76 -0.78
CA ILE A 72 -4.77 -7.71 -1.71
C ILE A 72 -3.70 -7.49 -2.79
N ALA A 73 -2.44 -7.33 -2.39
CA ALA A 73 -1.34 -7.07 -3.31
C ALA A 73 -1.19 -8.19 -4.36
N GLN A 74 -1.28 -9.46 -3.95
CA GLN A 74 -1.06 -10.59 -4.86
C GLN A 74 -2.31 -11.00 -5.65
N ARG A 75 -3.45 -11.13 -4.97
CA ARG A 75 -4.66 -11.72 -5.57
C ARG A 75 -5.52 -10.73 -6.31
N GLU A 76 -5.46 -9.45 -5.94
CA GLU A 76 -6.33 -8.43 -6.51
C GLU A 76 -5.58 -7.43 -7.39
N ILE A 77 -4.31 -7.14 -7.08
CA ILE A 77 -3.52 -6.14 -7.81
C ILE A 77 -2.54 -6.80 -8.80
N GLY A 78 -1.92 -7.92 -8.42
CA GLY A 78 -1.08 -8.72 -9.31
C GLY A 78 0.42 -8.71 -8.99
N PHE A 79 0.82 -8.22 -7.80
CA PHE A 79 2.18 -8.36 -7.32
C PHE A 79 2.59 -9.82 -7.19
N ARG A 80 3.87 -10.09 -7.43
CA ARG A 80 4.48 -11.43 -7.33
C ARG A 80 5.66 -11.36 -6.38
N CYS A 81 5.88 -12.42 -5.61
CA CYS A 81 7.07 -12.61 -4.77
C CYS A 81 7.59 -14.04 -4.93
#